data_AF-A0A536UMF4-F1
#
_entry.id   AF-A0A536UMF4-F1
#
_cell.length_a   1.000
_cell.length_b   1.000
_cell.length_c   1.000
_cell.angle_alpha   90.00
_cell.angle_beta   90.00
_cell.angle_gamma   90.00
#
_symmetry.space_group_name_H-M   'P 1'
#
loop_
_entity.id
_entity.type
_entity.pdbx_description
1 polymer ?
#
loop_
_entity_poly.entity_id
_entity_poly.type
_entity_poly.pdbx_seq_one_letter_code
_entity_poly.pdbx_strand_id
1 'polypeptide(L)'
;RDCHDPTGEVSRAEFESSSGLRVTTDAAELGNADFIVVAVPTPVDDAHQPDFGPLVAASETVGRHLKRGATIVFESTVYPGATEEICVPVIERCSEMQWRRDFFVGYSPERINPGDKQHSLAQIIKLVSGDSPETLEKVAGIYASIIVAGVHRASSIKVAEAAKVIEN
;
A
#
# COMPACT_ATOMS: atom_id res chain seq x y z
N ARG A 1 -18.10 6.61 8.38
CA ARG A 1 -18.87 5.71 9.27
C ARG A 1 -20.25 5.34 8.69
N ASP A 2 -20.66 5.85 7.51
CA ASP A 2 -22.04 5.67 7.00
C ASP A 2 -22.18 4.70 5.81
N CYS A 3 -21.26 3.73 5.66
CA CYS A 3 -21.24 2.78 4.52
C CYS A 3 -21.42 3.49 3.16
N HIS A 4 -20.73 4.63 3.01
CA HIS A 4 -20.80 5.48 1.84
C HIS A 4 -19.41 5.55 1.21
N ASP A 5 -19.31 5.08 -0.02
CA ASP A 5 -18.14 5.23 -0.86
C ASP A 5 -18.21 6.57 -1.61
N PRO A 6 -17.32 7.53 -1.37
CA PRO A 6 -17.29 8.77 -2.15
C PRO A 6 -16.91 8.53 -3.62
N THR A 7 -16.27 7.40 -3.95
CA THR A 7 -15.87 7.05 -5.32
C THR A 7 -17.00 6.36 -6.09
N GLY A 8 -17.95 5.75 -5.39
CA GLY A 8 -19.05 4.99 -5.99
C GLY A 8 -18.64 3.63 -6.58
N GLU A 9 -17.43 3.15 -6.28
CA GLU A 9 -16.92 1.84 -6.71
C GLU A 9 -17.61 0.70 -5.97
N VAL A 10 -17.92 0.87 -4.69
CA VAL A 10 -18.63 -0.11 -3.85
C VAL A 10 -19.99 0.43 -3.44
N SER A 11 -21.05 -0.34 -3.70
CA SER A 11 -22.40 0.02 -3.31
C SER A 11 -22.61 -0.08 -1.80
N ARG A 12 -23.62 0.64 -1.28
CA ARG A 12 -24.04 0.53 0.12
C ARG A 12 -24.34 -0.93 0.52
N ALA A 13 -25.01 -1.68 -0.35
CA ALA A 13 -25.38 -3.06 -0.08
C ALA A 13 -24.13 -3.97 0.04
N GLU A 14 -23.12 -3.78 -0.81
CA GLU A 14 -21.86 -4.50 -0.71
C GLU A 14 -21.12 -4.17 0.60
N PHE A 15 -21.06 -2.88 0.98
CA PHE A 15 -20.52 -2.48 2.28
C PHE A 15 -21.23 -3.14 3.46
N GLU A 16 -22.57 -3.08 3.47
CA GLU A 16 -23.40 -3.64 4.55
C GLU A 16 -23.33 -5.17 4.63
N SER A 17 -23.07 -5.84 3.49
CA SER A 17 -22.89 -7.29 3.43
C SER A 17 -21.51 -7.77 3.90
N SER A 18 -20.54 -6.87 4.08
CA SER A 18 -19.17 -7.24 4.44
C SER A 18 -19.08 -7.73 5.88
N SER A 19 -18.73 -9.00 6.06
CA SER A 19 -18.54 -9.62 7.38
C SER A 19 -17.12 -9.48 7.93
N GLY A 20 -16.16 -9.08 7.10
CA GLY A 20 -14.74 -8.97 7.46
C GLY A 20 -14.21 -7.54 7.56
N LEU A 21 -15.01 -6.53 7.20
CA LEU A 21 -14.59 -5.13 7.21
C LEU A 21 -14.83 -4.50 8.58
N ARG A 22 -13.77 -3.91 9.13
CA ARG A 22 -13.87 -3.02 10.29
C ARG A 22 -13.15 -1.72 9.99
N VAL A 23 -13.84 -0.59 10.17
CA VAL A 23 -13.28 0.75 9.99
C VAL A 23 -13.03 1.41 11.33
N THR A 24 -11.87 2.02 11.50
CA THR A 24 -11.46 2.67 12.74
C THR A 24 -10.54 3.85 12.47
N THR A 25 -10.49 4.78 13.42
CA THR A 25 -9.48 5.85 13.48
C THR A 25 -8.48 5.61 14.62
N ASP A 26 -8.61 4.50 15.34
CA ASP A 26 -7.65 4.07 16.36
C ASP A 26 -6.46 3.38 15.70
N ALA A 27 -5.30 4.04 15.74
CA ALA A 27 -4.07 3.54 15.14
C ALA A 27 -3.50 2.31 15.88
N ALA A 28 -3.87 2.09 17.15
CA ALA A 28 -3.38 0.94 17.92
C ALA A 28 -3.79 -0.40 17.31
N GLU A 29 -4.88 -0.40 16.53
CA GLU A 29 -5.38 -1.59 15.83
C GLU A 29 -4.43 -2.13 14.75
N LEU A 30 -3.46 -1.32 14.29
CA LEU A 30 -2.41 -1.78 13.38
C LEU A 30 -1.54 -2.89 14.01
N GLY A 31 -1.42 -2.94 15.33
CA GLY A 31 -0.67 -3.97 16.04
C GLY A 31 -1.23 -5.39 15.90
N ASN A 32 -2.47 -5.50 15.41
CA ASN A 32 -3.12 -6.78 15.13
C ASN A 32 -2.86 -7.29 13.71
N ALA A 33 -2.34 -6.45 12.80
CA ALA A 33 -2.20 -6.76 11.39
C ALA A 33 -0.86 -7.46 11.08
N ASP A 34 -0.92 -8.52 10.26
CA ASP A 34 0.27 -9.16 9.66
C ASP A 34 0.68 -8.48 8.34
N PHE A 35 -0.27 -7.81 7.69
CA PHE A 35 -0.08 -7.11 6.42
C PHE A 35 -0.77 -5.75 6.47
N ILE A 36 -0.03 -4.69 6.16
CA ILE A 36 -0.49 -3.31 6.24
C ILE A 36 -0.34 -2.67 4.86
N VAL A 37 -1.43 -2.20 4.27
CA VAL A 37 -1.41 -1.47 3.00
C VAL A 37 -1.52 0.02 3.27
N VAL A 38 -0.56 0.80 2.77
CA VAL A 38 -0.51 2.26 2.89
C VAL A 38 -0.87 2.88 1.54
N ALA A 39 -2.05 3.50 1.50
CA ALA A 39 -2.63 4.14 0.31
C ALA A 39 -2.99 5.61 0.55
N VAL A 40 -2.09 6.35 1.23
CA VAL A 40 -2.25 7.80 1.47
C VAL A 40 -1.92 8.60 0.21
N PRO A 41 -2.47 9.81 0.03
CA PRO A 41 -2.15 10.65 -1.12
C PRO A 41 -0.70 11.13 -1.09
N THR A 42 -0.17 11.43 -2.26
CA THR A 42 1.14 12.07 -2.49
C THR A 42 0.90 13.32 -3.35
N PRO A 43 0.34 14.39 -2.77
CA PRO A 43 0.04 15.59 -3.53
C PRO A 43 1.32 16.19 -4.10
N VAL A 44 1.19 16.90 -5.21
CA VAL A 44 2.30 17.69 -5.79
C VAL A 44 2.04 19.17 -5.51
N ASP A 45 3.09 19.89 -5.14
CA ASP A 45 3.02 21.34 -4.96
C ASP A 45 3.07 22.09 -6.31
N ASP A 46 2.93 23.42 -6.26
CA ASP A 46 2.97 24.28 -7.46
C ASP A 46 4.32 24.21 -8.21
N ALA A 47 5.40 23.79 -7.53
CA ALA A 47 6.72 23.55 -8.11
C ALA A 47 6.87 22.13 -8.67
N HIS A 48 5.77 21.37 -8.77
CA HIS A 48 5.71 19.98 -9.22
C HIS A 48 6.58 19.05 -8.37
N GLN A 49 6.81 19.41 -7.09
CA GLN A 49 7.51 18.56 -6.13
C GLN A 49 6.48 17.72 -5.36
N PRO A 50 6.69 16.41 -5.21
CA PRO A 50 5.83 15.59 -4.38
C PRO A 50 5.98 15.98 -2.90
N ASP A 51 4.85 16.26 -2.25
CA ASP A 51 4.75 16.39 -0.81
C ASP A 51 4.59 15.01 -0.17
N PHE A 52 5.64 14.58 0.52
CA PHE A 52 5.69 13.32 1.25
C PHE A 52 5.11 13.41 2.66
N GLY A 53 4.60 14.57 3.10
CA GLY A 53 4.02 14.75 4.43
C GLY A 53 3.02 13.66 4.83
N PRO A 54 2.02 13.32 4.00
CA PRO A 54 1.08 12.24 4.30
C PRO A 54 1.75 10.87 4.40
N LEU A 55 2.73 10.59 3.53
CA LEU A 55 3.47 9.32 3.50
C LEU A 55 4.35 9.14 4.74
N VAL A 56 5.01 10.22 5.18
CA VAL A 56 5.80 10.25 6.41
C VAL A 56 4.88 10.06 7.61
N ALA A 57 3.76 10.78 7.69
CA ALA A 57 2.81 10.66 8.80
C ALA A 57 2.21 9.24 8.91
N ALA A 58 1.90 8.61 7.77
CA ALA A 58 1.47 7.22 7.72
C ALA A 58 2.57 6.27 8.21
N SER A 59 3.81 6.48 7.76
CA SER A 59 4.98 5.69 8.18
C SER A 59 5.26 5.80 9.68
N GLU A 60 5.13 7.00 10.27
CA GLU A 60 5.24 7.19 11.73
C GLU A 60 4.15 6.43 12.49
N THR A 61 2.91 6.53 12.00
CA THR A 61 1.75 5.87 12.61
C THR A 61 1.91 4.35 12.57
N VAL A 62 2.32 3.80 11.42
CA VAL A 62 2.62 2.38 11.27
C VAL A 62 3.76 1.99 12.20
N GLY A 63 4.88 2.72 12.21
CA GLY A 63 6.03 2.42 13.06
C GLY A 63 5.68 2.33 14.55
N ARG A 64 4.89 3.27 15.09
CA ARG A 64 4.50 3.29 16.52
C ARG A 64 3.64 2.10 16.95
N HIS A 65 2.95 1.44 16.02
CA HIS A 65 2.00 0.36 16.31
C HIS A 65 2.35 -0.94 15.58
N LEU A 66 3.54 -1.04 15.00
CA LEU A 66 3.93 -2.16 14.16
C LEU A 66 4.12 -3.45 14.97
N LYS A 67 3.56 -4.54 14.46
CA LYS A 67 3.83 -5.89 14.95
C LYS A 67 5.11 -6.43 14.31
N ARG A 68 5.97 -7.06 15.11
CA ARG A 68 7.16 -7.77 14.58
C ARG A 68 6.73 -8.88 13.62
N GLY A 69 7.37 -8.93 12.46
CA GLY A 69 7.12 -9.86 11.37
C GLY A 69 6.09 -9.36 10.36
N ALA A 70 5.46 -8.20 10.60
CA ALA A 70 4.49 -7.64 9.68
C ALA A 70 5.14 -7.17 8.36
N THR A 71 4.36 -7.18 7.30
CA THR A 71 4.74 -6.67 5.97
C THR A 71 3.95 -5.40 5.65
N ILE A 72 4.64 -4.32 5.32
CA ILE A 72 4.05 -3.05 4.91
C ILE A 72 4.14 -2.91 3.40
N VAL A 73 3.02 -2.71 2.72
CA VAL A 73 2.99 -2.45 1.27
C VAL A 73 2.51 -1.05 0.99
N PHE A 74 3.30 -0.30 0.24
CA PHE A 74 2.93 1.05 -0.20
C PHE A 74 2.30 0.98 -1.59
N GLU A 75 1.17 1.67 -1.75
CA GLU A 75 0.50 1.86 -3.05
C GLU A 75 0.51 3.32 -3.52
N SER A 76 0.89 4.23 -2.62
CA SER A 76 1.04 5.66 -2.91
C SER A 76 2.03 5.87 -4.05
N THR A 77 1.73 6.76 -5.00
CA THR A 77 2.61 7.01 -6.15
C THR A 77 3.83 7.80 -5.71
N VAL A 78 5.01 7.24 -5.90
CA VAL A 78 6.27 7.83 -5.45
C VAL A 78 7.37 7.72 -6.51
N TYR A 79 8.47 8.46 -6.31
CA TYR A 79 9.65 8.29 -7.16
C TYR A 79 10.40 7.00 -6.82
N PRO A 80 11.23 6.46 -7.74
CA PRO A 80 12.02 5.26 -7.51
C PRO A 80 13.03 5.44 -6.36
N GLY A 81 12.80 4.74 -5.24
CA GLY A 81 13.60 4.78 -4.03
C GLY A 81 12.85 5.31 -2.81
N ALA A 82 11.71 5.99 -2.96
CA ALA A 82 11.04 6.65 -1.84
C ALA A 82 10.60 5.68 -0.72
N THR A 83 10.18 4.46 -1.05
CA THR A 83 9.85 3.44 -0.04
C THR A 83 11.05 3.14 0.86
N GLU A 84 12.22 2.90 0.26
CA GLU A 84 13.45 2.52 0.97
C GLU A 84 14.16 3.71 1.62
N GLU A 85 14.10 4.89 0.99
CA GLU A 85 14.88 6.07 1.38
C GLU A 85 14.11 7.00 2.33
N ILE A 86 12.77 6.98 2.32
CA ILE A 86 11.92 7.84 3.15
C ILE A 86 11.15 7.02 4.18
N CYS A 87 10.40 6.01 3.73
CA CYS A 87 9.42 5.34 4.59
C CYS A 87 10.09 4.41 5.59
N VAL A 88 11.03 3.58 5.12
CA VAL A 88 11.76 2.63 5.97
C VAL A 88 12.48 3.33 7.15
N PRO A 89 13.29 4.39 6.97
CA PRO A 89 13.97 5.05 8.07
C PRO A 89 13.02 5.64 9.13
N VAL A 90 11.84 6.12 8.70
CA VAL A 90 10.80 6.61 9.61
C VAL A 90 10.21 5.47 10.43
N ILE A 91 9.89 4.34 9.79
CA ILE A 91 9.36 3.16 10.48
C ILE A 91 10.38 2.61 11.47
N GLU A 92 11.65 2.43 11.09
CA GLU A 92 12.70 1.94 11.99
C GLU A 92 12.84 2.84 13.22
N ARG A 93 12.88 4.17 13.02
CA ARG A 93 12.97 5.15 14.11
C ARG A 93 11.77 5.08 15.06
N CYS A 94 10.56 4.97 14.54
CA CYS A 94 9.33 5.01 15.36
C CYS A 94 8.99 3.67 16.02
N SER A 95 9.44 2.55 15.45
CA SER A 95 9.17 1.20 15.94
C SER A 95 10.30 0.62 16.81
N GLU A 96 11.50 1.20 16.73
CA GLU A 96 12.74 0.62 17.26
C GLU A 96 13.03 -0.79 16.70
N MET A 97 12.49 -1.08 15.51
CA MET A 97 12.67 -2.34 14.78
C MET A 97 13.60 -2.14 13.59
N GLN A 98 14.21 -3.24 13.13
CA GLN A 98 15.10 -3.22 11.97
C GLN A 98 14.44 -3.82 10.72
N TRP A 99 14.54 -3.10 9.62
CA TRP A 99 14.07 -3.55 8.31
C TRP A 99 14.77 -4.84 7.86
N ARG A 100 14.00 -5.74 7.21
CA ARG A 100 14.41 -7.07 6.73
C ARG A 100 14.78 -8.07 7.84
N ARG A 101 14.60 -7.70 9.10
CA ARG A 101 14.74 -8.60 10.26
C ARG A 101 13.44 -8.67 11.04
N ASP A 102 12.92 -7.51 11.40
CA ASP A 102 11.82 -7.35 12.33
C ASP A 102 10.53 -6.95 11.63
N PHE A 103 10.62 -6.35 10.44
CA PHE A 103 9.51 -6.09 9.54
C PHE A 103 9.99 -6.09 8.08
N PHE A 104 9.04 -6.21 7.16
CA PHE A 104 9.30 -6.30 5.73
C PHE A 104 8.50 -5.25 4.97
N VAL A 105 8.97 -4.87 3.79
CA VAL A 105 8.27 -3.92 2.94
C VAL A 105 8.10 -4.42 1.51
N GLY A 106 7.02 -3.99 0.88
CA GLY A 106 6.74 -4.18 -0.53
C GLY A 106 6.12 -2.94 -1.14
N TYR A 107 5.92 -2.98 -2.45
CA TYR A 107 5.28 -1.88 -3.18
C TYR A 107 4.39 -2.43 -4.28
N SER A 108 3.21 -1.84 -4.42
CA SER A 108 2.23 -2.23 -5.43
C SER A 108 1.47 -0.99 -5.90
N PRO A 109 1.91 -0.33 -6.98
CA PRO A 109 1.34 0.95 -7.38
C PRO A 109 -0.14 0.78 -7.71
N GLU A 110 -0.94 1.77 -7.34
CA GLU A 110 -2.35 1.70 -7.65
C GLU A 110 -2.63 1.91 -9.14
N ARG A 111 -3.59 1.14 -9.68
CA ARG A 111 -4.02 1.20 -11.08
C ARG A 111 -5.54 1.11 -11.18
N ILE A 112 -6.24 2.14 -10.70
CA ILE A 112 -7.69 2.29 -10.88
C ILE A 112 -7.96 3.66 -11.50
N ASN A 113 -8.83 3.68 -12.53
CA ASN A 113 -9.46 4.89 -13.02
C ASN A 113 -10.83 5.02 -12.35
N PRO A 114 -11.07 6.03 -11.49
CA PRO A 114 -12.36 6.19 -10.83
C PRO A 114 -13.51 6.23 -11.84
N GLY A 115 -14.52 5.39 -11.65
CA GLY A 115 -15.69 5.29 -12.53
C GLY A 115 -15.55 4.37 -13.75
N ASP A 116 -14.37 3.77 -13.99
CA ASP A 116 -14.18 2.77 -15.04
C ASP A 116 -14.58 1.36 -14.55
N LYS A 117 -15.88 1.06 -14.67
CA LYS A 117 -16.44 -0.25 -14.29
C LYS A 117 -15.98 -1.41 -15.18
N GLN A 118 -15.42 -1.14 -16.36
CA GLN A 118 -14.91 -2.20 -17.24
C GLN A 118 -13.54 -2.68 -16.79
N HIS A 119 -12.70 -1.76 -16.30
CA HIS A 119 -11.37 -2.05 -15.76
C HIS A 119 -11.33 -1.91 -14.24
N SER A 120 -12.20 -2.65 -13.55
CA SER A 120 -12.17 -2.74 -12.08
C SER A 120 -10.83 -3.30 -11.57
N LEU A 121 -10.51 -3.03 -10.30
CA LEU A 121 -9.29 -3.54 -9.63
C LEU A 121 -9.00 -5.02 -9.92
N ALA A 122 -10.02 -5.88 -9.83
CA ALA A 122 -9.87 -7.32 -10.01
C ALA A 122 -9.50 -7.75 -11.44
N GLN A 123 -9.75 -6.90 -12.44
CA GLN A 123 -9.58 -7.20 -13.87
C GLN A 123 -8.28 -6.63 -14.46
N ILE A 124 -7.47 -5.92 -13.66
CA ILE A 124 -6.19 -5.35 -14.11
C ILE A 124 -5.04 -6.16 -13.51
N ILE A 125 -4.02 -6.47 -14.33
CA ILE A 125 -2.80 -7.09 -13.83
C ILE A 125 -2.14 -6.16 -12.81
N LYS A 126 -2.06 -6.61 -11.55
CA LYS A 126 -1.46 -5.83 -10.47
C LYS A 126 0.06 -6.02 -10.48
N LEU A 127 0.81 -4.92 -10.49
CA LEU A 127 2.26 -4.95 -10.31
C LEU A 127 2.59 -5.03 -8.82
N VAL A 128 3.45 -5.96 -8.41
CA VAL A 128 3.88 -6.10 -7.02
C VAL A 128 5.39 -6.25 -6.92
N SER A 129 5.94 -5.88 -5.77
CA SER A 129 7.35 -6.03 -5.43
C SER A 129 7.52 -6.27 -3.93
N GLY A 130 8.66 -6.84 -3.53
CA GLY A 130 9.05 -7.02 -2.14
C GLY A 130 10.54 -6.72 -1.94
N ASP A 131 10.93 -6.46 -0.69
CA ASP A 131 12.33 -6.23 -0.29
C ASP A 131 13.23 -7.49 -0.36
N SER A 132 12.61 -8.66 -0.44
CA SER A 132 13.23 -9.95 -0.70
C SER A 132 12.32 -10.84 -1.58
N PRO A 133 12.83 -11.93 -2.17
CA PRO A 133 12.01 -12.91 -2.90
C PRO A 133 10.88 -13.50 -2.04
N GLU A 134 11.13 -13.74 -0.76
CA GLU A 134 10.13 -14.27 0.18
C GLU A 134 9.03 -13.25 0.44
N THR A 135 9.37 -11.98 0.65
CA THR A 135 8.38 -10.90 0.80
C THR A 135 7.59 -10.72 -0.49
N LEU A 136 8.25 -10.76 -1.65
CA LEU A 136 7.60 -10.66 -2.96
C LEU A 136 6.50 -11.70 -3.14
N GLU A 137 6.76 -12.98 -2.83
CA GLU A 137 5.74 -14.02 -2.98
C GLU A 137 4.61 -13.90 -1.96
N LYS A 138 4.88 -13.42 -0.73
CA LYS A 138 3.81 -13.09 0.24
C LYS A 138 2.89 -12.00 -0.29
N VAL A 139 3.47 -10.90 -0.78
CA VAL A 139 2.72 -9.79 -1.37
C VAL A 139 1.93 -10.29 -2.58
N ALA A 140 2.57 -11.04 -3.49
CA ALA A 140 1.91 -11.58 -4.67
C ALA A 140 0.75 -12.50 -4.33
N GLY A 141 0.88 -13.36 -3.31
CA GLY A 141 -0.19 -14.25 -2.86
C GLY A 141 -1.41 -13.49 -2.32
N ILE A 142 -1.19 -12.41 -1.56
CA ILE A 142 -2.26 -11.58 -1.02
C ILE A 142 -3.03 -10.89 -2.15
N TYR A 143 -2.33 -10.20 -3.06
CA TYR A 143 -3.01 -9.56 -4.19
C TYR A 143 -3.66 -10.57 -5.13
N ALA A 144 -3.03 -11.71 -5.41
CA ALA A 144 -3.61 -12.75 -6.27
C ALA A 144 -4.91 -13.35 -5.72
N SER A 145 -5.19 -13.22 -4.41
CA SER A 145 -6.46 -13.66 -3.83
C SER A 145 -7.67 -12.83 -4.27
N ILE A 146 -7.44 -11.60 -4.75
CA ILE A 146 -8.49 -10.67 -5.19
C ILE A 146 -8.34 -10.20 -6.64
N ILE A 147 -7.15 -10.35 -7.25
CA ILE A 147 -6.85 -9.92 -8.63
C ILE A 147 -6.98 -11.10 -9.60
N VAL A 148 -8.14 -11.20 -10.26
CA VAL A 148 -8.47 -12.26 -11.23
C VAL A 148 -7.56 -12.22 -12.46
N ALA A 149 -7.18 -11.03 -12.93
CA ALA A 149 -6.29 -10.87 -14.09
C ALA A 149 -4.84 -11.33 -13.82
N GLY A 150 -4.49 -11.56 -12.55
CA GLY A 150 -3.17 -12.01 -12.13
C GLY A 150 -2.25 -10.88 -11.67
N VAL A 151 -1.06 -11.28 -11.25
CA VAL A 151 -0.08 -10.41 -10.59
C VAL A 151 1.27 -10.49 -11.30
N HIS A 152 1.82 -9.34 -11.68
CA HIS A 152 3.16 -9.21 -12.23
C HIS A 152 4.16 -8.89 -11.13
N ARG A 153 5.23 -9.68 -11.04
CA ARG A 153 6.29 -9.55 -10.04
C ARG A 153 7.42 -8.71 -10.60
N ALA A 154 7.65 -7.53 -10.01
CA ALA A 154 8.80 -6.70 -10.34
C ALA A 154 10.08 -7.24 -9.68
N SER A 155 11.23 -6.96 -10.28
CA SER A 155 12.52 -7.42 -9.77
C SER A 155 12.98 -6.68 -8.49
N SER A 156 12.44 -5.49 -8.22
CA SER A 156 12.66 -4.74 -6.99
C SER A 156 11.56 -3.70 -6.77
N ILE A 157 11.50 -3.16 -5.55
CA ILE A 157 10.62 -2.04 -5.20
C ILE A 157 10.89 -0.83 -6.10
N LYS A 158 12.16 -0.48 -6.28
CA LYS A 158 12.59 0.62 -7.14
C LYS A 158 12.13 0.47 -8.60
N VAL A 159 12.13 -0.75 -9.14
CA VAL A 159 11.59 -1.04 -10.49
C VAL A 159 10.07 -0.87 -10.53
N ALA A 160 9.35 -1.31 -9.49
CA ALA A 160 7.91 -1.16 -9.43
C ALA A 160 7.47 0.31 -9.27
N GLU A 161 8.21 1.10 -8.49
CA GLU A 161 8.03 2.56 -8.39
C GLU A 161 8.29 3.23 -9.75
N ALA A 162 9.38 2.87 -10.43
CA ALA A 162 9.73 3.44 -11.74
C ALA A 162 8.72 3.12 -12.85
N ALA A 163 8.13 1.92 -12.84
CA ALA A 163 7.11 1.55 -13.82
C ALA A 163 5.93 2.52 -13.81
N LYS A 164 5.53 3.01 -12.63
CA LYS A 164 4.42 3.97 -12.50
C LYS A 164 4.78 5.35 -13.03
N VAL A 165 6.03 5.78 -12.88
CA VAL A 165 6.49 7.08 -13.41
C VAL A 165 6.51 7.10 -14.94
N ILE A 166 6.77 5.96 -15.58
CA ILE A 166 6.77 5.85 -17.06
C ILE A 166 5.34 5.74 -17.61
N GLU A 167 4.39 5.26 -16.79
CA GLU A 167 2.96 5.16 -17.16
C GLU A 167 2.22 6.51 -17.17
N ASN A 168 2.68 7.50 -16.38
CA ASN A 168 2.07 8.82 -16.24
C ASN A 168 2.75 9.86 -17.16
#